data_AF-A0A2H0MM19-F1
#
_entry.id   AF-A0A2H0MM19-F1
#
_cell.length_a   1.000
_cell.length_b   1.000
_cell.length_c   1.000
_cell.angle_alpha   90.00
_cell.angle_beta   90.00
_cell.angle_gamma   90.00
#
_symmetry.space_group_name_H-M   'P 1'
#
loop_
_entity.id
_entity.type
_entity.pdbx_description
1 polymer ?
#
loop_
_entity_poly.entity_id
_entity_poly.type
_entity_poly.pdbx_seq_one_letter_code
_entity_poly.pdbx_strand_id
1 'polypeptide(L)' 'MPTKPRVIGVIPARWASSRFPGKPLAVIRGKTMIQRVWEQAGKARSLDRVW' A
#
# COMPACT_ATOMS: atom_id res chain seq x y z
N MET A 1 -14.56 -29.83 -1.27
CA MET A 1 -13.34 -29.24 -0.67
C MET A 1 -13.63 -27.78 -0.36
N PRO A 2 -13.30 -27.26 0.83
CA PRO A 2 -13.52 -25.85 1.14
C PRO A 2 -12.63 -24.98 0.24
N THR A 3 -13.17 -23.89 -0.29
CA THR A 3 -12.43 -22.93 -1.11
C THR A 3 -11.46 -22.15 -0.22
N LYS A 4 -10.25 -21.88 -0.73
CA LYS A 4 -9.27 -21.05 -0.03
C LYS A 4 -9.88 -19.67 0.26
N PRO A 5 -9.76 -19.13 1.50
CA PRO A 5 -10.24 -17.79 1.80
C PRO A 5 -9.47 -16.74 0.99
N ARG A 6 -10.18 -15.71 0.52
CA ARG A 6 -9.54 -14.57 -0.14
C ARG A 6 -8.89 -13.65 0.88
N VAL A 7 -7.66 -13.23 0.59
CA VAL A 7 -6.85 -12.35 1.44
C VAL A 7 -6.63 -11.03 0.72
N ILE A 8 -7.09 -9.94 1.35
CA ILE A 8 -7.01 -8.58 0.81
C ILE A 8 -6.05 -7.76 1.68
N GLY A 9 -5.08 -7.10 1.07
CA GLY A 9 -4.24 -6.10 1.73
C GLY A 9 -4.84 -4.70 1.56
N VAL A 10 -4.90 -3.92 2.64
CA VAL A 10 -5.38 -2.53 2.63
C VAL A 10 -4.25 -1.62 3.11
N ILE A 11 -3.91 -0.59 2.32
CA ILE A 11 -2.88 0.39 2.63
C ILE A 11 -3.55 1.69 3.10
N PRO A 12 -3.53 2.00 4.40
CA PRO A 12 -4.11 3.25 4.90
C PRO A 12 -3.22 4.44 4.54
N ALA A 13 -3.72 5.34 3.68
CA ALA A 13 -3.03 6.55 3.24
C ALA A 13 -3.56 7.79 3.99
N ARG A 14 -3.05 8.04 5.20
CA ARG A 14 -3.48 9.17 6.04
C ARG A 14 -2.78 10.47 5.64
N TRP A 15 -3.55 11.51 5.33
CA TRP A 15 -3.01 12.80 4.84
C TRP A 15 -2.38 13.67 5.94
N ALA A 16 -3.02 13.77 7.10
CA ALA A 16 -2.78 14.82 8.11
C ALA A 16 -1.58 14.55 9.06
N SER A 17 -0.43 14.14 8.52
CA SER A 17 0.79 14.04 9.35
C SER A 17 1.38 15.43 9.61
N SER A 18 1.61 15.77 10.89
CA SER A 18 2.27 17.02 11.28
C SER A 18 3.79 16.98 11.13
N ARG A 19 4.40 15.81 11.34
CA ARG A 19 5.87 15.61 11.26
C ARG A 19 6.38 15.45 9.82
N PHE A 20 5.54 14.94 8.93
CA PHE A 20 5.84 14.87 7.50
C PHE A 20 4.57 15.16 6.68
N PRO A 21 4.22 16.44 6.48
CA PRO A 21 3.02 16.84 5.75
C PRO A 21 2.97 16.26 4.33
N GLY A 22 1.81 15.77 3.92
CA GLY A 22 1.61 15.20 2.58
C GLY A 22 2.35 13.87 2.34
N LYS A 23 2.83 13.21 3.41
CA LYS A 23 3.66 11.99 3.36
C LYS A 23 3.23 10.96 2.31
N PRO A 24 1.94 10.56 2.17
CA PRO A 24 1.54 9.58 1.15
C PRO A 24 1.89 9.98 -0.29
N LEU A 25 1.78 11.27 -0.62
CA LEU A 25 2.07 11.79 -1.96
C LEU A 25 3.49 12.35 -2.10
N ALA A 26 4.30 12.32 -1.04
CA ALA A 26 5.69 12.76 -1.11
C ALA A 26 6.45 11.95 -2.17
N VAL A 27 7.06 12.65 -3.13
CA VAL A 27 7.83 12.06 -4.21
C VAL A 27 9.23 11.73 -3.71
N ILE A 28 9.58 10.45 -3.74
CA ILE A 28 10.89 9.93 -3.37
C ILE A 28 11.46 9.31 -4.63
N ARG A 29 12.58 9.84 -5.16
CA ARG A 29 13.26 9.33 -6.37
C ARG A 29 12.27 9.00 -7.51
N GLY A 30 11.41 9.95 -7.87
CA GLY A 30 10.48 9.84 -9.00
C GLY A 30 9.20 9.01 -8.76
N LYS A 31 8.94 8.50 -7.56
CA LYS A 31 7.67 7.81 -7.22
C LYS A 31 7.11 8.31 -5.90
N THR A 32 5.79 8.41 -5.79
CA THR A 32 5.14 8.77 -4.51
C THR A 32 5.37 7.68 -3.47
N MET A 33 5.38 8.04 -2.19
CA MET A 33 5.52 7.09 -1.10
C MET A 33 4.44 6.00 -1.17
N ILE A 34 3.18 6.38 -1.42
CA ILE A 34 2.06 5.43 -1.49
C ILE A 34 2.20 4.46 -2.66
N GLN A 35 2.64 4.93 -3.84
CA GLN A 35 2.91 4.06 -4.99
C GLN A 35 3.98 3.02 -4.64
N ARG A 36 5.04 3.42 -3.94
CA ARG A 36 6.10 2.49 -3.51
C ARG A 36 5.56 1.40 -2.60
N VAL A 37 4.69 1.74 -1.63
CA VAL A 37 4.08 0.74 -0.73
C VAL A 37 3.17 -0.20 -1.51
N TRP A 38 2.34 0.35 -2.40
CA TRP A 38 1.42 -0.44 -3.24
C TRP A 38 2.18 -1.42 -4.14
N GLU A 39 3.24 -0.98 -4.82
CA GLU A 39 4.08 -1.83 -5.67
C GLU A 39 4.80 -2.95 -4.89
N GLN A 40 5.24 -2.69 -3.64
CA GLN A 40 5.89 -3.71 -2.82
C GLN A 40 4.89 -4.69 -2.21
N ALA A 41 3.74 -4.20 -1.73
CA ALA A 41 2.66 -5.04 -1.22
C ALA A 41 2.14 -5.99 -2.31
N GLY A 42 2.05 -5.53 -3.56
CA GLY A 42 1.64 -6.34 -4.71
C GLY A 42 2.56 -7.53 -5.03
N LYS A 43 3.78 -7.57 -4.48
CA LYS A 43 4.70 -8.73 -4.64
C LYS A 43 4.40 -9.87 -3.67
N ALA A 44 3.55 -9.65 -2.67
CA ALA A 44 3.24 -10.66 -1.67
C ALA A 44 2.37 -11.78 -2.26
N ARG A 45 2.91 -12.99 -2.34
CA ARG A 45 2.18 -14.19 -2.83
C ARG A 45 1.01 -14.61 -1.93
N SER A 46 0.95 -14.09 -0.71
CA SER A 46 -0.10 -14.36 0.27
C SER A 46 -1.34 -13.49 0.08
N LEU A 47 -1.28 -12.43 -0.73
CA LEU A 47 -2.40 -11.52 -0.98
C LEU A 47 -2.98 -11.78 -2.37
N ASP A 48 -4.30 -11.82 -2.47
CA ASP A 48 -4.99 -11.92 -3.77
C ASP A 48 -5.17 -10.54 -4.41
N ARG A 49 -5.25 -9.47 -3.59
CA ARG A 49 -5.37 -8.08 -4.06
C ARG A 49 -4.89 -7.07 -3.02
N VAL A 50 -4.41 -5.92 -3.48
CA VAL A 50 -4.02 -4.77 -2.65
C VAL A 50 -4.88 -3.56 -3.01
N TRP A 51 -5.39 -2.87 -1.98
CA TRP A 51 -6.16 -1.63 -2.04
C TRP A 51 -5.44 -0.50 -1.31
#